data_AF-A0A7C0Y9R7-F1
#
_entry.id   AF-A0A7C0Y9R7-F1
#
_cell.length_a   1.000
_cell.length_b   1.000
_cell.length_c   1.000
_cell.angle_alpha   90.00
_cell.angle_beta   90.00
_cell.angle_gamma   90.00
#
_symmetry.space_group_name_H-M   'P 1'
#
loop_
_entity.id
_entity.type
_entity.pdbx_description
1 polymer ?
#
loop_
_entity_poly.entity_id
_entity_poly.type
_entity_poly.pdbx_seq_one_letter_code
_entity_poly.pdbx_strand_id
1 'polypeptide(L)'
;MHKPSIDKHLASFLVYVNPKMGLLQGFFMKNFYNNGEKRATHKSYANSPVSDHNYLKSLRKEIGSRLKEICKQSGLSQEAFARSLGVSKSALNRYISGKNEPKASAIKLLLENFRVNPTWLVTGRGPQYF
;
A
#
# COMPACT_ATOMS: atom_id res chain seq x y z
N MET A 1 -1.87 -34.46 -2.54
CA MET A 1 -2.27 -33.12 -2.06
C MET A 1 -1.48 -32.06 -2.82
N HIS A 2 -2.07 -31.51 -3.89
CA HIS A 2 -1.46 -30.49 -4.74
C HIS A 2 -2.00 -29.12 -4.32
N LYS A 3 -1.12 -28.16 -4.00
CA LYS A 3 -1.51 -26.75 -3.84
C LYS A 3 -2.01 -26.22 -5.20
N PRO A 4 -3.04 -25.36 -5.25
CA PRO A 4 -3.43 -24.74 -6.51
C PRO A 4 -2.27 -23.87 -7.01
N SER A 5 -1.70 -24.26 -8.14
CA SER A 5 -0.74 -23.48 -8.91
C SER A 5 -1.48 -22.26 -9.46
N ILE A 6 -1.25 -21.08 -8.87
CA ILE A 6 -1.72 -19.83 -9.45
C ILE A 6 -0.95 -19.67 -10.76
N ASP A 7 -1.72 -19.78 -11.83
CA ASP A 7 -1.26 -19.89 -13.20
C ASP A 7 -0.27 -18.77 -13.57
N LYS A 8 0.85 -19.15 -14.20
CA LYS A 8 1.91 -18.22 -14.64
C LYS A 8 1.38 -17.17 -15.63
N HIS A 9 0.23 -17.45 -16.24
CA HIS A 9 -0.50 -16.52 -17.10
C HIS A 9 -1.13 -15.32 -16.35
N LEU A 10 -1.49 -15.46 -15.06
CA LEU A 10 -2.03 -14.33 -14.26
C LEU A 10 -0.92 -13.35 -13.84
N ALA A 11 0.28 -13.85 -13.59
CA ALA A 11 1.46 -13.02 -13.35
C ALA A 11 1.85 -12.22 -14.61
N SER A 12 1.69 -12.81 -15.79
CA SER A 12 1.91 -12.12 -17.07
C SER A 12 0.83 -11.07 -17.37
N PHE A 13 -0.41 -11.30 -16.93
CA PHE A 13 -1.53 -10.36 -17.14
C PHE A 13 -1.37 -9.05 -16.36
N LEU A 14 -0.72 -9.09 -15.19
CA LEU A 14 -0.41 -7.88 -14.39
C LEU A 14 0.85 -7.14 -14.85
N VAL A 15 1.71 -7.80 -15.65
CA VAL A 15 2.92 -7.21 -16.22
C VAL A 15 2.63 -6.41 -17.49
N TYR A 16 1.54 -6.69 -18.21
CA TYR A 16 1.35 -6.17 -19.57
C TYR A 16 0.29 -5.07 -19.74
N VAL A 17 -0.53 -4.73 -18.73
CA VAL A 17 -1.51 -3.65 -18.86
C VAL A 17 -1.07 -2.40 -18.10
N ASN A 18 -0.51 -1.45 -18.87
CA ASN A 18 -0.46 0.00 -18.70
C ASN A 18 0.87 0.68 -18.25
N PRO A 19 1.53 1.51 -19.12
CA PRO A 19 2.79 2.22 -18.81
C PRO A 19 2.69 3.36 -17.79
N LYS A 20 1.60 3.50 -17.03
CA LYS A 20 1.39 4.60 -16.06
C LYS A 20 1.13 4.14 -14.62
N MET A 21 1.48 2.90 -14.26
CA MET A 21 1.26 2.34 -12.93
C MET A 21 2.55 2.17 -12.11
N GLY A 22 3.11 3.28 -11.65
CA GLY A 22 4.33 3.32 -10.83
C GLY A 22 4.17 2.95 -9.35
N LEU A 23 3.22 2.07 -8.98
CA LEU A 23 2.82 1.93 -7.56
C LEU A 23 2.67 0.51 -7.00
N LEU A 24 2.67 -0.54 -7.84
CA LEU A 24 2.54 -1.92 -7.34
C LEU A 24 3.88 -2.67 -7.20
N GLN A 25 4.99 -2.12 -7.71
CA GLN A 25 6.31 -2.74 -7.55
C GLN A 25 6.86 -2.63 -6.12
N GLY A 26 6.62 -1.52 -5.40
CA GLY A 26 7.27 -1.26 -4.10
C GLY A 26 6.84 -2.19 -2.96
N PHE A 27 5.54 -2.51 -2.89
CA PHE A 27 5.00 -3.38 -1.84
C PHE A 27 5.24 -4.87 -2.14
N PHE A 28 5.25 -5.24 -3.42
CA PHE A 28 5.55 -6.60 -3.87
C PHE A 28 7.06 -6.92 -3.73
N MET A 29 7.96 -5.99 -4.08
CA MET A 29 9.42 -6.24 -4.03
C MET A 29 10.02 -6.32 -2.61
N LYS A 30 9.50 -5.59 -1.62
CA LYS A 30 10.01 -5.70 -0.22
C LYS A 30 9.81 -7.10 0.36
N ASN A 31 8.74 -7.82 -0.02
CA ASN A 31 8.46 -9.16 0.47
C ASN A 31 9.27 -10.26 -0.25
N PHE A 32 9.72 -10.04 -1.48
CA PHE A 32 10.68 -10.95 -2.15
C PHE A 32 12.12 -10.73 -1.65
N TYR A 33 12.48 -9.53 -1.18
CA TYR A 33 13.83 -9.24 -0.64
C TYR A 33 14.21 -10.07 0.60
N ASN A 34 13.22 -10.50 1.39
CA ASN A 34 13.44 -11.29 2.61
C ASN A 34 13.51 -12.81 2.38
N ASN A 35 13.13 -13.30 1.19
CA ASN A 35 13.19 -14.73 0.85
C ASN A 35 14.34 -15.01 -0.12
N GLY A 36 15.57 -14.92 0.39
CA GLY A 36 16.70 -15.78 0.00
C GLY A 36 17.32 -15.69 -1.39
N GLU A 37 16.73 -15.03 -2.39
CA GLU A 37 17.31 -15.00 -3.75
C GLU A 37 18.15 -13.73 -4.00
N LYS A 38 19.43 -13.82 -3.64
CA LYS A 38 20.47 -12.88 -4.06
C LYS A 38 20.70 -13.01 -5.58
N ARG A 39 20.00 -12.27 -6.44
CA ARG A 39 20.36 -12.10 -7.87
C ARG A 39 19.56 -11.00 -8.61
N ALA A 40 19.78 -9.74 -8.24
CA ALA A 40 19.71 -8.60 -9.15
C ALA A 40 20.34 -7.41 -8.42
N THR A 41 21.53 -6.99 -8.84
CA THR A 41 22.20 -5.85 -8.25
C THR A 41 21.34 -4.60 -8.45
N HIS A 42 21.42 -3.70 -7.48
CA HIS A 42 20.74 -2.42 -7.30
C HIS A 42 20.79 -1.42 -8.51
N LYS A 43 21.26 -1.87 -9.69
CA LYS A 43 21.60 -1.04 -10.86
C LYS A 43 20.46 -0.94 -11.88
N SER A 44 19.51 -1.88 -11.95
CA SER A 44 18.43 -1.86 -12.96
C SER A 44 17.26 -0.93 -12.62
N TYR A 45 17.17 -0.44 -11.36
CA TYR A 45 16.13 0.50 -10.91
C TYR A 45 16.65 1.92 -10.66
N ALA A 46 17.95 2.17 -10.89
CA ALA A 46 18.61 3.44 -10.56
C ALA A 46 18.03 4.67 -11.30
N ASN A 47 17.27 4.44 -12.37
CA ASN A 47 16.60 5.48 -13.17
C ASN A 47 15.06 5.45 -13.02
N SER A 48 14.52 4.67 -12.09
CA SER A 48 13.08 4.67 -11.81
C SER A 48 12.74 5.83 -10.86
N PRO A 49 11.66 6.62 -11.07
CA PRO A 49 11.26 7.67 -10.13
C PRO A 49 10.99 7.14 -8.71
N VAL A 50 10.85 5.83 -8.54
CA VAL A 50 10.71 5.13 -7.25
C VAL A 50 11.99 5.24 -6.38
N SER A 51 13.16 5.54 -6.95
CA SER A 51 14.38 5.80 -6.16
C SER A 51 14.49 7.25 -5.64
N ASP A 52 13.59 8.16 -6.05
CA ASP A 52 13.55 9.52 -5.51
C ASP A 52 12.83 9.54 -4.15
N HIS A 53 13.59 9.92 -3.11
CA HIS A 53 13.07 10.10 -1.76
C HIS A 53 11.88 11.08 -1.70
N ASN A 54 11.89 12.14 -2.53
CA ASN A 54 10.84 13.14 -2.56
C ASN A 54 9.53 12.57 -3.09
N TYR A 55 9.60 11.73 -4.12
CA TYR A 55 8.44 11.04 -4.68
C TYR A 55 7.82 10.08 -3.65
N LEU A 56 8.63 9.22 -3.03
CA LEU A 56 8.16 8.30 -1.98
C LEU A 56 7.56 9.04 -0.77
N LYS A 57 8.12 10.20 -0.42
CA LYS A 57 7.57 11.08 0.62
C LYS A 57 6.21 11.65 0.23
N SER A 58 6.03 12.08 -1.02
CA SER A 58 4.74 12.55 -1.54
C SER A 58 3.68 11.45 -1.47
N LEU A 59 4.01 10.24 -1.94
CA LEU A 59 3.08 9.10 -1.93
C LEU A 59 2.61 8.73 -0.52
N ARG A 60 3.53 8.67 0.45
CA ARG A 60 3.17 8.41 1.84
C ARG A 60 2.23 9.48 2.40
N LYS A 61 2.42 10.74 2.00
CA LYS A 61 1.57 11.86 2.40
C LYS A 61 0.18 11.77 1.78
N GLU A 62 0.07 11.33 0.52
CA GLU A 62 -1.22 11.08 -0.14
C GLU A 62 -2.00 9.96 0.55
N ILE A 63 -1.36 8.80 0.79
CA ILE A 63 -1.97 7.68 1.51
C ILE A 63 -2.39 8.11 2.93
N GLY A 64 -1.53 8.87 3.62
CA GLY A 64 -1.84 9.43 4.93
C GLY A 64 -3.07 10.35 4.92
N SER A 65 -3.23 11.14 3.87
CA SER A 65 -4.38 12.04 3.70
C SER A 65 -5.68 11.26 3.49
N ARG A 66 -5.65 10.20 2.68
CA ARG A 66 -6.80 9.30 2.46
C ARG A 66 -7.18 8.53 3.75
N LEU A 67 -6.20 8.08 4.53
CA LEU A 67 -6.43 7.49 5.86
C LEU A 67 -7.14 8.48 6.81
N LYS A 68 -6.72 9.74 6.79
CA LYS A 68 -7.36 10.80 7.60
C LYS A 68 -8.80 11.05 7.17
N GLU A 69 -9.08 10.99 5.87
CA GLU A 69 -10.43 11.13 5.31
C GLU A 69 -11.34 10.00 5.77
N ILE A 70 -10.91 8.74 5.64
CA ILE A 70 -11.67 7.57 6.10
C ILE A 70 -11.94 7.66 7.62
N CYS A 71 -10.94 8.05 8.41
CA CYS A 71 -11.10 8.23 9.86
C CYS A 71 -12.15 9.29 10.22
N LYS A 72 -12.27 10.37 9.44
CA LYS A 72 -13.29 11.40 9.66
C LYS A 72 -14.67 10.91 9.26
N GLN A 73 -14.77 10.28 8.09
CA GLN A 73 -16.03 9.79 7.54
C GLN A 73 -16.61 8.63 8.35
N SER A 74 -15.79 7.86 9.06
CA SER A 74 -16.26 6.77 9.91
C SER A 74 -16.99 7.25 11.18
N GLY A 75 -16.95 8.55 11.51
CA GLY A 75 -17.53 9.10 12.74
C GLY A 75 -16.83 8.66 14.04
N LEU A 76 -15.69 7.96 13.94
CA LEU A 76 -14.95 7.47 15.10
C LEU A 76 -13.95 8.53 15.59
N SER A 77 -13.67 8.52 16.90
CA SER A 77 -12.49 9.22 17.40
C SER A 77 -11.22 8.61 16.81
N GLN A 78 -10.15 9.40 16.68
CA GLN A 78 -8.86 8.89 16.17
C GLN A 78 -8.34 7.69 16.97
N GLU A 79 -8.58 7.66 18.30
CA GLU A 79 -8.19 6.53 19.15
C GLU A 79 -9.00 5.27 18.81
N ALA A 80 -10.32 5.39 18.67
CA ALA A 80 -11.18 4.28 18.29
C ALA A 80 -10.86 3.76 16.88
N PHE A 81 -10.63 4.67 15.94
CA PHE A 81 -10.21 4.31 14.59
C PHE A 81 -8.86 3.58 14.60
N ALA A 82 -7.86 4.08 15.33
CA ALA A 82 -6.56 3.41 15.46
C ALA A 82 -6.69 1.99 16.03
N ARG A 83 -7.50 1.82 17.09
CA ARG A 83 -7.79 0.50 17.67
C ARG A 83 -8.44 -0.46 16.67
N SER A 84 -9.37 0.02 15.84
CA SER A 84 -9.99 -0.80 14.79
C SER A 84 -8.97 -1.31 13.76
N LEU A 85 -7.85 -0.60 13.58
CA LEU A 85 -6.74 -1.00 12.70
C LEU A 85 -5.63 -1.78 13.43
N GLY A 86 -5.81 -2.10 14.71
CA GLY A 86 -4.81 -2.82 15.51
C GLY A 86 -3.53 -2.02 15.76
N VAL A 87 -3.61 -0.68 15.78
CA VAL A 87 -2.45 0.20 16.01
C VAL A 87 -2.73 1.24 17.09
N SER A 88 -1.66 1.84 17.64
CA SER A 88 -1.81 2.96 18.56
C SER A 88 -2.18 4.25 17.82
N LYS A 89 -2.83 5.21 18.51
CA LYS A 89 -3.09 6.55 17.96
C LYS A 89 -1.82 7.23 17.45
N SER A 90 -0.71 7.08 18.15
CA SER A 90 0.59 7.62 17.72
C SER A 90 1.12 6.97 16.43
N ALA A 91 0.83 5.69 16.19
CA ALA A 91 1.15 5.04 14.92
C ALA A 91 0.24 5.56 13.80
N LEU A 92 -1.06 5.68 14.04
CA LEU A 92 -2.01 6.28 13.10
C LEU A 92 -1.60 7.71 12.70
N ASN A 93 -1.21 8.56 13.66
CA ASN A 93 -0.76 9.93 13.37
C ASN A 93 0.51 9.97 12.51
N ARG A 94 1.41 8.99 12.66
CA ARG A 94 2.59 8.84 11.80
C ARG A 94 2.23 8.39 10.39
N TYR A 95 1.17 7.60 10.23
CA TYR A 95 0.64 7.25 8.92
C TYR A 95 -0.02 8.46 8.25
N ILE A 96 -0.89 9.16 8.96
CA ILE A 96 -1.60 10.35 8.46
C ILE A 96 -0.63 11.44 8.00
N SER A 97 0.46 11.65 8.74
CA SER A 97 1.49 12.64 8.38
C SER A 97 2.44 12.17 7.27
N GLY A 98 2.35 10.93 6.82
CA GLY A 98 3.28 10.33 5.86
C GLY A 98 4.69 10.05 6.43
N LYS A 99 4.89 10.18 7.74
CA LYS A 99 6.16 9.88 8.41
C LYS A 99 6.49 8.39 8.33
N ASN A 100 5.48 7.53 8.41
CA ASN A 100 5.60 6.08 8.31
C ASN A 100 4.58 5.51 7.30
N GLU A 101 4.94 4.40 6.67
CA GLU A 101 4.00 3.60 5.87
C GLU A 101 3.08 2.78 6.79
N PRO A 102 1.78 2.69 6.49
CA PRO A 102 0.89 1.74 7.15
C PRO A 102 1.39 0.30 6.96
N LYS A 103 1.35 -0.50 8.02
CA LYS A 103 1.65 -1.93 7.92
C LYS A 103 0.58 -2.64 7.11
N ALA A 104 0.95 -3.73 6.44
CA ALA A 104 0.04 -4.60 5.70
C ALA A 104 -1.20 -5.01 6.53
N SER A 105 -0.99 -5.34 7.81
CA SER A 105 -2.06 -5.72 8.74
C SER A 105 -3.08 -4.59 8.96
N ALA A 106 -2.60 -3.35 9.11
CA ALA A 106 -3.48 -2.19 9.28
C ALA A 106 -4.26 -1.89 7.99
N ILE A 107 -3.63 -2.05 6.81
CA ILE A 107 -4.32 -1.92 5.52
C ILE A 107 -5.40 -2.99 5.38
N LYS A 108 -5.10 -4.26 5.68
CA LYS A 108 -6.09 -5.34 5.63
C LYS A 108 -7.33 -5.01 6.48
N LEU A 109 -7.12 -4.61 7.73
CA LEU A 109 -8.21 -4.23 8.63
C LEU A 109 -8.97 -2.98 8.13
N LEU A 110 -8.29 -2.02 7.51
CA LEU A 110 -8.94 -0.85 6.92
C LEU A 110 -9.91 -1.25 5.80
N LEU A 111 -9.45 -2.12 4.88
CA LEU A 111 -10.27 -2.59 3.76
C LEU A 111 -11.47 -3.42 4.25
N GLU A 112 -11.27 -4.27 5.25
CA GLU A 112 -12.30 -5.15 5.82
C GLU A 112 -13.34 -4.37 6.63
N ASN A 113 -12.90 -3.50 7.53
CA ASN A 113 -13.78 -2.81 8.49
C ASN A 113 -14.55 -1.64 7.86
N PHE A 114 -13.96 -0.98 6.86
CA PHE A 114 -14.51 0.25 6.27
C PHE A 114 -14.88 0.10 4.79
N ARG A 115 -14.78 -1.10 4.21
CA ARG A 115 -15.14 -1.39 2.80
C ARG A 115 -14.45 -0.45 1.80
N VAL A 116 -13.24 -0.02 2.12
CA VAL A 116 -12.45 0.91 1.29
C VAL A 116 -11.96 0.19 0.03
N ASN A 117 -12.04 0.87 -1.11
CA ASN A 117 -11.49 0.39 -2.36
C ASN A 117 -9.95 0.51 -2.35
N PRO A 118 -9.20 -0.60 -2.51
CA PRO A 118 -7.74 -0.57 -2.48
C PRO A 118 -7.14 0.25 -3.64
N THR A 119 -7.79 0.28 -4.81
CA THR A 119 -7.36 1.08 -5.96
C THR A 119 -7.42 2.57 -5.64
N TRP A 120 -8.51 3.02 -5.01
CA TRP A 120 -8.64 4.41 -4.58
C TRP A 120 -7.64 4.74 -3.46
N LEU A 121 -7.46 3.85 -2.49
CA LEU A 121 -6.52 4.08 -1.39
C LEU A 121 -5.09 4.33 -1.89
N VAL A 122 -4.63 3.53 -2.86
CA VAL A 122 -3.26 3.62 -3.38
C VAL A 122 -3.12 4.71 -4.43
N THR A 123 -4.08 4.84 -5.35
CA THR A 123 -3.93 5.68 -6.55
C THR A 123 -4.78 6.95 -6.56
N GLY A 124 -5.75 7.06 -5.66
CA GLY A 124 -6.76 8.13 -5.64
C GLY A 124 -7.80 8.03 -6.76
N ARG A 125 -7.80 6.94 -7.54
CA ARG A 125 -8.71 6.75 -8.68
C ARG A 125 -9.81 5.74 -8.37
N GLY A 126 -10.97 5.96 -8.99
CA GLY A 126 -12.15 5.13 -8.81
C GLY A 126 -12.97 5.52 -7.58
N PRO A 127 -14.02 4.75 -7.26
CA PRO A 127 -14.84 5.00 -6.10
C PRO A 127 -14.06 4.71 -4.81
N GLN A 128 -14.31 5.49 -3.77
CA GLN A 128 -13.64 5.36 -2.48
C GLN A 128 -14.02 4.07 -1.72
N TYR A 129 -15.27 3.65 -1.85
CA TYR A 129 -15.85 2.48 -1.18
C TYR A 129 -16.43 1.50 -2.21
N PHE A 130 -16.58 0.24 -1.81
CA PHE A 130 -17.37 -0.77 -2.54
C PHE A 130 -18.85 -0.71 -2.16
#